data_AF-A0AAN8THC1-F1
#
_entry.id   AF-A0AAN8THC1-F1
#
_cell.length_a   1.000
_cell.length_b   1.000
_cell.length_c   1.000
_cell.angle_alpha   90.00
_cell.angle_beta   90.00
_cell.angle_gamma   90.00
#
_symmetry.space_group_name_H-M   'P 1'
#
loop_
_entity.id
_entity.type
_entity.pdbx_description
1 polymer ?
#
loop_
_entity_poly.entity_id
_entity_poly.type
_entity_poly.pdbx_seq_one_letter_code
_entity_poly.pdbx_strand_id
1 'polypeptide(L)'
;MLVGNMLTEDAFSTYQTFVNTFDGVRDETASSPCPWAIWTQAWSAEENRHGDLLQTYLYLSGRVDMLMVEKTLRYSIGAGIDVGAENNPYMGFLYTLFQE
;
A
#
# COMPACT_ATOMS: atom_id res chain seq x y z
N MET A 1 -9.97 -14.66 -6.62
CA MET A 1 -10.24 -13.21 -6.46
C MET A 1 -9.80 -12.74 -5.08
N LEU A 2 -10.37 -13.23 -3.97
CA LEU A 2 -10.08 -12.72 -2.61
C LEU A 2 -8.59 -12.74 -2.19
N VAL A 3 -7.85 -13.81 -2.52
CA VAL A 3 -6.40 -13.88 -2.23
C VAL A 3 -5.60 -12.81 -2.97
N GLY A 4 -6.00 -12.49 -4.21
CA GLY A 4 -5.36 -11.44 -5.00
C GLY A 4 -5.57 -10.07 -4.36
N ASN A 5 -6.80 -9.76 -3.96
CA ASN A 5 -7.10 -8.51 -3.26
C ASN A 5 -6.26 -8.39 -1.98
N MET A 6 -6.22 -9.45 -1.14
CA MET A 6 -5.39 -9.42 0.06
C MET A 6 -3.91 -9.15 -0.24
N LEU A 7 -3.34 -9.78 -1.27
CA LEU A 7 -1.95 -9.55 -1.67
C LEU A 7 -1.69 -8.10 -2.11
N THR A 8 -2.68 -7.44 -2.70
CA THR A 8 -2.60 -6.02 -3.08
C THR A 8 -2.69 -5.11 -1.86
N GLU A 9 -3.62 -5.39 -0.94
CA GLU A 9 -3.77 -4.62 0.32
C GLU A 9 -2.54 -4.76 1.23
N ASP A 10 -2.00 -5.97 1.42
CA ASP A 10 -0.84 -6.22 2.29
C ASP A 10 0.49 -5.68 1.71
N ALA A 11 0.53 -5.35 0.41
CA ALA A 11 1.68 -4.67 -0.20
C ALA A 11 1.76 -3.17 0.19
N PHE A 12 0.92 -2.72 1.12
CA PHE A 12 0.74 -1.36 1.62
C PHE A 12 2.03 -0.53 1.79
N SER A 13 3.08 -1.12 2.39
CA SER A 13 4.37 -0.44 2.58
C SER A 13 4.97 0.14 1.28
N THR A 14 4.64 -0.46 0.14
CA THR A 14 5.03 -0.01 -1.20
C THR A 14 4.26 1.25 -1.63
N TYR A 15 2.97 1.32 -1.31
CA TYR A 15 2.13 2.47 -1.66
C TYR A 15 2.45 3.71 -0.83
N GLN A 16 2.68 3.57 0.48
CA GLN A 16 3.14 4.69 1.30
C GLN A 16 4.48 5.23 0.81
N THR A 17 5.41 4.33 0.45
CA THR A 17 6.70 4.72 -0.12
C THR A 17 6.52 5.46 -1.44
N PHE A 18 5.62 4.97 -2.31
CA PHE A 18 5.26 5.62 -3.56
C PHE A 18 4.70 7.03 -3.36
N VAL A 19 3.75 7.24 -2.46
CA VAL A 19 3.22 8.59 -2.15
C VAL A 19 4.33 9.50 -1.60
N ASN A 20 5.26 8.95 -0.83
CA ASN A 20 6.43 9.68 -0.32
C ASN A 20 7.53 9.95 -1.37
N THR A 21 7.37 9.51 -2.62
CA THR A 21 8.27 9.98 -3.70
C THR A 21 7.78 11.28 -4.34
N PHE A 22 6.54 11.71 -4.07
CA PHE A 22 5.97 12.87 -4.76
C PHE A 22 6.55 14.20 -4.29
N ASP A 23 6.98 14.99 -5.27
CA ASP A 23 7.56 16.30 -5.01
C ASP A 23 6.52 17.26 -4.42
N GLY A 24 6.90 17.96 -3.34
CA GLY A 24 6.07 18.96 -2.67
C GLY A 24 5.01 18.42 -1.70
N VAL A 25 4.80 17.10 -1.65
CA VAL A 25 3.80 16.47 -0.75
C VAL A 25 4.36 15.34 0.12
N ARG A 26 5.57 14.85 -0.16
CA ARG A 26 6.23 13.80 0.63
C ARG A 26 6.47 14.18 2.10
N ASP A 27 6.52 13.16 2.95
CA ASP A 27 6.95 13.30 4.33
C ASP A 27 8.49 13.25 4.45
N GLU A 28 9.10 14.39 4.74
CA GLU A 28 10.57 14.54 4.84
C GLU A 28 11.16 13.89 6.12
N THR A 29 10.36 13.68 7.17
CA THR A 29 10.86 13.25 8.49
C THR A 29 10.13 12.06 9.08
N ALA A 30 9.24 11.41 8.31
CA ALA A 30 8.29 10.39 8.79
C ALA A 30 7.41 10.87 9.96
N SER A 31 7.30 12.19 10.13
CA SER A 31 6.65 12.86 11.27
C SER A 31 6.40 14.34 10.97
N SER A 32 6.47 14.74 9.70
CA SER A 32 6.34 16.13 9.29
C SER A 32 4.95 16.67 9.67
N PRO A 33 4.86 17.90 10.21
CA PRO A 33 3.57 18.52 10.49
C PRO A 33 2.87 19.05 9.22
N CYS A 34 3.44 18.85 8.03
CA CYS A 34 2.79 19.29 6.80
C CYS A 34 1.48 18.51 6.58
N PRO A 35 0.40 19.17 6.10
CA PRO A 35 -0.89 18.51 5.94
C PRO A 35 -0.85 17.25 5.06
N TRP A 36 0.02 17.24 4.05
CA TRP A 36 0.20 16.08 3.17
C TRP A 36 0.84 14.89 3.89
N ALA A 37 1.85 15.10 4.73
CA ALA A 37 2.43 14.02 5.53
C ALA A 37 1.43 13.47 6.55
N ILE A 38 0.66 14.35 7.21
CA ILE A 38 -0.41 13.94 8.12
C ILE A 38 -1.45 13.09 7.39
N TRP A 39 -1.87 13.51 6.19
CA TRP A 39 -2.79 12.74 5.35
C TRP A 39 -2.19 11.38 4.98
N THR A 40 -0.97 11.34 4.46
CA THR A 40 -0.29 10.10 4.06
C THR A 40 -0.18 9.13 5.23
N GLN A 41 0.18 9.59 6.43
CA GLN A 41 0.23 8.76 7.63
C GLN A 41 -1.15 8.26 8.07
N ALA A 42 -2.16 9.11 8.07
CA ALA A 42 -3.52 8.74 8.46
C ALA A 42 -4.15 7.75 7.48
N TRP A 43 -4.03 8.00 6.18
CA TRP A 43 -4.43 7.08 5.12
C TRP A 43 -3.68 5.75 5.28
N SER A 44 -2.38 5.79 5.57
CA SER A 44 -1.60 4.57 5.78
C SER A 44 -2.08 3.72 6.96
N ALA A 45 -2.46 4.36 8.06
CA ALA A 45 -3.01 3.68 9.21
C ALA A 45 -4.38 3.06 8.91
N GLU A 46 -5.17 3.69 8.04
CA GLU A 46 -6.48 3.18 7.62
C GLU A 46 -6.33 1.94 6.71
N GLU A 47 -5.55 2.06 5.64
CA GLU A 47 -5.36 0.98 4.66
C GLU A 47 -4.72 -0.27 5.26
N ASN A 48 -3.83 -0.13 6.25
CA ASN A 48 -3.27 -1.30 6.95
C ASN A 48 -4.36 -2.21 7.55
N ARG A 49 -5.52 -1.66 7.94
CA ARG A 49 -6.63 -2.43 8.51
C ARG A 49 -7.28 -3.36 7.48
N HIS A 50 -7.23 -3.02 6.19
CA HIS A 50 -7.81 -3.85 5.12
C HIS A 50 -7.01 -5.16 4.97
N GLY A 51 -5.69 -5.04 4.90
CA GLY A 51 -4.77 -6.17 4.87
C GLY A 51 -4.91 -7.11 6.07
N ASP A 52 -4.82 -6.57 7.28
CA ASP A 52 -4.95 -7.31 8.54
C ASP A 52 -6.25 -8.13 8.60
N LEU A 53 -7.37 -7.51 8.20
CA LEU A 53 -8.68 -8.15 8.19
C LEU A 53 -8.73 -9.32 7.19
N LEU A 54 -8.28 -9.09 5.96
CA LEU A 54 -8.33 -10.09 4.90
C LEU A 54 -7.36 -11.25 5.18
N GLN A 55 -6.17 -10.96 5.70
CA GLN A 55 -5.18 -11.96 6.07
C GLN A 55 -5.72 -12.85 7.19
N THR A 56 -6.27 -12.26 8.25
CA THR A 56 -6.89 -13.00 9.35
C THR A 56 -8.05 -13.86 8.86
N TYR A 57 -8.92 -13.31 8.01
CA TYR A 57 -10.02 -14.07 7.42
C TYR A 57 -9.54 -15.27 6.60
N LEU A 58 -8.55 -15.07 5.72
CA LEU A 58 -8.01 -16.12 4.87
C LEU A 58 -7.34 -17.22 5.70
N TYR A 59 -6.56 -16.84 6.72
CA TYR A 59 -5.93 -17.77 7.66
C TYR A 59 -6.99 -18.63 8.36
N LEU A 60 -8.00 -18.00 8.96
CA LEU A 60 -9.06 -18.71 9.70
C LEU A 60 -9.99 -19.52 8.79
N SER A 61 -10.09 -19.16 7.50
CA SER A 61 -10.93 -19.89 6.55
C SER A 61 -10.46 -21.33 6.33
N GLY A 62 -9.15 -21.59 6.45
CA GLY A 62 -8.54 -22.88 6.13
C GLY A 62 -8.68 -23.30 4.66
N ARG A 63 -9.05 -22.38 3.76
CA ARG A 63 -9.34 -22.66 2.34
C ARG A 63 -8.19 -22.36 1.38
N VAL A 64 -7.10 -21.78 1.89
CA VAL A 64 -5.97 -21.31 1.08
C VAL A 64 -4.65 -21.73 1.71
N ASP A 65 -3.63 -21.94 0.88
CA ASP A 65 -2.27 -22.22 1.33
C ASP A 65 -1.57 -20.92 1.77
N MET A 66 -1.59 -20.66 3.07
CA MET A 66 -1.01 -19.43 3.64
C MET A 66 0.50 -19.32 3.42
N LEU A 67 1.23 -20.43 3.32
CA LEU A 67 2.67 -20.39 3.05
C LEU A 67 2.94 -19.79 1.66
N MET A 68 2.16 -20.18 0.66
CA MET A 68 2.29 -19.66 -0.71
C MET A 68 1.84 -18.20 -0.80
N VAL A 69 0.83 -17.82 -0.02
CA VAL A 69 0.35 -16.44 0.06
C VAL A 69 1.43 -15.52 0.66
N GLU A 70 2.01 -15.87 1.81
CA GLU A 70 3.09 -15.10 2.44
C GLU A 70 4.32 -15.00 1.53
N LYS A 71 4.67 -16.10 0.84
CA LYS A 71 5.79 -16.10 -0.11
C LYS A 71 5.53 -15.13 -1.27
N THR A 72 4.32 -15.14 -1.82
CA THR A 72 3.91 -14.22 -2.89
C THR A 72 3.97 -12.77 -2.40
N LEU A 73 3.45 -12.48 -1.21
CA LEU A 73 3.49 -11.14 -0.62
C LEU A 73 4.92 -10.61 -0.52
N ARG A 74 5.85 -11.42 -0.02
CA ARG A 74 7.27 -11.03 0.08
C ARG A 74 7.89 -10.74 -1.29
N TYR A 75 7.56 -11.53 -2.31
CA TYR A 75 8.01 -11.23 -3.67
C TYR A 75 7.41 -9.93 -4.20
N SER A 76 6.12 -9.68 -3.97
CA SER A 76 5.46 -8.45 -4.40
C SER A 76 6.08 -7.21 -3.75
N ILE A 77 6.27 -7.21 -2.43
CA ILE A 77 6.94 -6.11 -1.71
C ILE A 77 8.37 -5.91 -2.23
N GLY A 78 9.12 -7.00 -2.43
CA GLY A 78 10.49 -6.93 -2.95
C GLY A 78 10.58 -6.46 -4.41
N ALA A 79 9.56 -6.70 -5.22
CA ALA A 79 9.47 -6.21 -6.59
C ALA A 79 9.12 -4.70 -6.64
N GLY A 80 8.40 -4.21 -5.64
CA GLY A 80 7.94 -2.83 -5.57
C GLY A 80 6.88 -2.51 -6.63
N ILE A 81 6.65 -1.22 -6.85
CA ILE A 81 5.72 -0.71 -7.85
C ILE A 81 6.38 0.42 -8.64
N ASP A 82 6.15 0.45 -9.95
CA ASP A 82 6.46 1.57 -10.83
C ASP A 82 5.21 1.86 -11.67
N VAL A 83 4.61 3.02 -11.42
CA VAL A 83 3.40 3.46 -12.12
C VAL A 83 3.70 4.53 -13.18
N GLY A 84 4.98 4.86 -13.41
CA GLY A 84 5.38 5.86 -14.40
C GLY A 84 4.96 7.29 -14.06
N ALA A 85 4.77 7.62 -12.78
CA ALA A 85 4.35 8.95 -12.34
C ALA A 85 5.50 9.96 -12.25
N GLU A 86 6.76 9.56 -12.43
CA GLU A 86 7.95 10.44 -12.42
C GLU A 86 7.99 11.42 -11.22
N ASN A 87 7.61 10.96 -10.03
CA ASN A 87 7.48 11.75 -8.79
C ASN A 87 6.49 12.92 -8.86
N ASN A 88 5.69 13.01 -9.92
CA ASN A 88 4.74 14.08 -10.12
C ASN A 88 3.47 13.82 -9.29
N PRO A 89 3.14 14.68 -8.30
CA PRO A 89 1.96 14.50 -7.46
C PRO A 89 0.65 14.50 -8.24
N TYR A 90 0.54 15.21 -9.37
CA TYR A 90 -0.68 15.22 -10.18
C TYR A 90 -0.96 13.86 -10.81
N MET A 91 0.08 13.23 -11.38
CA MET A 91 -0.03 11.89 -11.96
C MET A 91 -0.25 10.85 -10.86
N GLY A 92 0.43 11.03 -9.73
CA GLY A 92 0.28 10.23 -8.53
C GLY A 92 -1.15 10.19 -8.01
N PHE A 93 -1.76 11.35 -7.76
CA PHE A 93 -3.13 11.43 -7.27
C PHE A 93 -4.15 10.96 -8.30
N LEU A 94 -3.94 11.22 -9.60
CA LEU A 94 -4.79 10.64 -10.65
C LEU A 94 -4.75 9.11 -10.60
N TYR A 95 -3.58 8.51 -10.46
CA TYR A 95 -3.45 7.06 -10.31
C TYR A 95 -4.20 6.53 -9.08
N THR A 96 -4.00 7.17 -7.92
CA THR A 96 -4.70 6.77 -6.68
C THR A 96 -6.22 6.86 -6.84
N LEU A 97 -6.74 7.92 -7.47
CA LEU A 97 -8.17 8.09 -7.74
C LEU A 97 -8.79 7.01 -8.66
N PHE A 98 -7.99 6.35 -9.49
CA PHE A 98 -8.45 5.25 -10.34
C PHE A 98 -8.32 3.87 -9.66
N GLN A 99 -7.45 3.75 -8.66
CA GLN A 99 -7.23 2.50 -7.92
C GLN A 99 -8.27 2.32 -6.80
N GLU A 100 -8.59 3.40 -6.09
CA GLU A 100 -9.64 3.48 -5.07
C GLU A 100 -11.04 3.48 -5.70
#